data_AF-A0A7H1APN4-F1
#
_entry.id   AF-A0A7H1APN4-F1
#
_cell.length_a   1.000
_cell.length_b   1.000
_cell.length_c   1.000
_cell.angle_alpha   90.00
_cell.angle_beta   90.00
_cell.angle_gamma   90.00
#
_symmetry.space_group_name_H-M   'P 1'
#
loop_
_entity.id
_entity.type
_entity.pdbx_description
1 polymer ?
#
loop_
_entity_poly.entity_id
_entity_poly.type
_entity_poly.pdbx_seq_one_letter_code
_entity_poly.pdbx_strand_id
1 'polypeptide(L)'
;MKPYTTIEQRPDGGHYLPLQLQGVELGKLAALLRGRRLLACKVPKMQTARSAWQVILIFDPDMYLELTSSSTVAQGRDDFGTINVEVLAGAAVESMCEWENLQFPEVLVVVRAEIVRWQGGGLIVDSGIRLQFAHGRTFSAVSSDVPGALLLTMPEEAAPTSWQFPASEYSFVAIE
;
A
#
# COMPACT_ATOMS: atom_id res chain seq x y z
N MET A 1 7.56 15.33 -10.26
CA MET A 1 8.34 14.14 -9.87
C MET A 1 7.89 13.76 -8.47
N LYS A 2 7.34 12.55 -8.27
CA LYS A 2 7.20 11.98 -6.93
C LYS A 2 8.60 11.51 -6.45
N PRO A 3 8.89 11.55 -5.14
CA PRO A 3 10.26 11.43 -4.65
C PRO A 3 10.86 10.06 -4.98
N TYR A 4 12.18 10.03 -5.11
CA TYR A 4 12.95 8.79 -5.14
C TYR A 4 12.81 8.09 -3.78
N THR A 5 12.63 6.77 -3.78
CA THR A 5 12.73 5.98 -2.55
C THR A 5 14.13 6.15 -1.98
N THR A 6 14.23 6.49 -0.69
CA THR A 6 15.52 6.59 -0.01
C THR A 6 15.91 5.21 0.49
N ILE A 7 17.09 4.72 0.11
CA ILE A 7 17.63 3.45 0.61
C ILE A 7 18.36 3.75 1.93
N GLU A 8 17.92 3.12 3.01
CA GLU A 8 18.58 3.18 4.31
C GLU A 8 19.59 2.05 4.46
N GLN A 9 20.80 2.37 4.89
CA GLN A 9 21.79 1.37 5.26
C GLN A 9 21.63 1.01 6.74
N ARG A 10 21.41 -0.27 7.03
CA ARG A 10 21.24 -0.78 8.39
C ARG A 10 22.61 -1.05 9.04
N PRO A 11 22.68 -1.06 10.38
CA PRO A 11 23.93 -1.35 11.11
C PRO A 11 24.53 -2.73 10.81
N ASP A 12 23.72 -3.70 10.37
CA ASP A 12 24.15 -5.04 9.98
C ASP A 12 24.70 -5.11 8.54
N GLY A 13 24.81 -3.97 7.85
CA GLY A 13 25.23 -3.89 6.44
C GLY A 13 24.13 -4.21 5.44
N GLY A 14 22.93 -4.56 5.91
CA GLY A 14 21.74 -4.73 5.07
C GLY A 14 21.22 -3.39 4.54
N HIS A 15 20.41 -3.47 3.49
CA HIS A 15 19.72 -2.31 2.93
C HIS A 15 18.24 -2.39 3.26
N TYR A 16 17.62 -1.24 3.49
CA TYR A 16 16.20 -1.14 3.80
C TYR A 16 15.56 -0.06 2.94
N LEU A 17 14.45 -0.43 2.30
CA LEU A 17 13.62 0.46 1.50
C LEU A 17 12.30 0.66 2.27
N PRO A 18 12.22 1.69 3.13
CA PRO A 18 11.02 1.96 3.91
C PRO A 18 9.87 2.44 3.03
N LEU A 19 8.64 2.25 3.51
CA LEU A 19 7.50 2.92 2.91
C LEU A 19 7.63 4.43 3.13
N GLN A 20 7.26 5.21 2.12
CA GLN A 20 7.33 6.67 2.21
C GLN A 20 5.99 7.21 2.72
N LEU A 21 6.04 8.06 3.73
CA LEU A 21 4.85 8.68 4.31
C LEU A 21 4.82 10.17 4.04
N GLN A 22 3.64 10.65 3.65
CA GLN A 22 3.36 12.08 3.50
C GLN A 22 2.10 12.45 4.29
N GLY A 23 2.19 13.55 5.04
CA GLY A 23 1.09 14.05 5.88
C GLY A 23 0.91 13.32 7.22
N VAL A 24 1.65 12.25 7.51
CA VAL A 24 1.57 11.51 8.78
C VAL A 24 2.87 10.78 9.13
N GLU A 25 3.12 10.56 10.42
CA GLU A 25 4.16 9.64 10.89
C GLU A 25 3.62 8.20 11.00
N LEU A 26 4.51 7.19 10.88
CA LEU A 26 4.10 5.79 10.82
C LEU A 26 3.26 5.36 12.04
N GLY A 27 3.70 5.67 13.26
CA GLY A 27 2.93 5.31 14.47
C GLY A 27 1.60 6.06 14.62
N LYS A 28 1.46 7.23 13.98
CA LYS A 28 0.19 7.97 13.94
C LYS A 28 -0.77 7.40 12.88
N LEU A 29 -0.24 6.81 11.80
CA LEU A 29 -1.06 6.20 10.75
C LEU A 29 -1.92 5.06 11.29
N ALA A 30 -1.37 4.18 12.13
CA ALA A 30 -2.13 3.10 12.77
C ALA A 30 -3.30 3.63 13.60
N ALA A 31 -3.03 4.63 14.44
CA ALA A 31 -4.04 5.28 15.27
C ALA A 31 -5.12 5.98 14.44
N LEU A 32 -4.74 6.60 13.32
CA LEU A 32 -5.68 7.23 12.40
C LEU A 32 -6.61 6.23 11.73
N LEU A 33 -6.10 5.05 11.33
CA LEU A 33 -6.88 4.05 10.60
C LEU A 33 -7.74 3.19 11.52
N ARG A 34 -7.27 2.86 12.72
CA ARG A 34 -7.95 1.92 13.62
C ARG A 34 -9.35 2.42 14.00
N GLY A 35 -10.34 1.54 13.86
CA GLY A 35 -11.75 1.82 14.14
C GLY A 35 -12.49 2.58 13.03
N ARG A 36 -11.79 3.05 11.99
CA ARG A 36 -12.45 3.69 10.86
C ARG A 36 -13.07 2.68 9.92
N ARG A 37 -14.19 3.09 9.32
CA ARG A 37 -14.86 2.33 8.28
C ARG A 37 -14.28 2.71 6.92
N LEU A 38 -13.81 1.73 6.17
CA LEU A 38 -13.50 1.90 4.75
C LEU A 38 -14.81 1.95 3.95
N LEU A 39 -15.02 3.05 3.24
CA LEU A 39 -16.24 3.35 2.47
C LEU A 39 -16.08 2.98 1.00
N ALA A 40 -14.93 3.29 0.41
CA ALA A 40 -14.66 3.04 -1.00
C ALA A 40 -13.16 2.92 -1.27
N CYS A 41 -12.83 2.16 -2.31
CA CYS A 41 -11.51 2.16 -2.94
C CYS A 41 -11.68 2.66 -4.36
N LYS A 42 -10.97 3.74 -4.71
CA LYS A 42 -11.00 4.34 -6.04
C LYS A 42 -9.72 4.02 -6.80
N VAL A 43 -9.88 3.68 -8.07
CA VAL A 43 -8.78 3.60 -9.05
C VAL A 43 -9.17 4.42 -10.29
N PRO A 44 -8.20 4.94 -11.06
CA PRO A 44 -8.49 5.53 -12.37
C PRO A 44 -9.21 4.53 -13.29
N LYS A 45 -10.24 4.96 -14.05
CA LYS A 45 -11.05 4.07 -14.92
C LYS A 45 -10.24 3.29 -15.97
N MET A 46 -9.08 3.80 -16.35
CA MET A 46 -8.17 3.16 -17.31
C MET A 46 -7.24 2.12 -16.66
N GLN A 47 -7.34 1.94 -15.34
CA GLN A 47 -6.53 1.03 -14.54
C GLN A 47 -7.43 -0.04 -13.93
N THR A 48 -6.82 -1.09 -13.38
CA THR A 48 -7.57 -2.19 -12.76
C THR A 48 -7.02 -2.48 -11.39
N ALA A 49 -7.78 -3.21 -10.56
CA ALA A 49 -7.28 -3.70 -9.27
C ALA A 49 -5.98 -4.51 -9.39
N ARG A 50 -5.70 -5.14 -10.55
CA ARG A 50 -4.46 -5.91 -10.76
C ARG A 50 -3.27 -5.06 -11.20
N SER A 51 -3.49 -3.82 -11.61
CA SER A 51 -2.45 -2.90 -12.07
C SER A 51 -2.97 -1.46 -11.96
N ALA A 52 -2.73 -0.87 -10.79
CA ALA A 52 -3.11 0.51 -10.47
C ALA A 52 -1.87 1.32 -10.07
N TRP A 53 -1.63 2.46 -10.72
CA TRP A 53 -0.56 3.39 -10.36
C TRP A 53 -0.99 4.37 -9.27
N GLN A 54 -2.29 4.50 -9.03
CA GLN A 54 -2.85 5.35 -7.99
C GLN A 54 -4.13 4.73 -7.44
N VAL A 55 -4.24 4.71 -6.12
CA VAL A 55 -5.39 4.18 -5.39
C VAL A 55 -5.77 5.18 -4.32
N ILE A 56 -7.05 5.47 -4.17
CA ILE A 56 -7.56 6.30 -3.07
C ILE A 56 -8.50 5.45 -2.22
N LEU A 57 -8.14 5.27 -0.96
CA LEU A 57 -9.03 4.69 0.05
C LEU A 57 -9.77 5.82 0.77
N ILE A 58 -11.09 5.67 0.90
CA ILE A 58 -11.96 6.67 1.53
C ILE A 58 -12.49 6.08 2.84
N PHE A 59 -12.24 6.77 3.95
CA PHE A 59 -12.63 6.36 5.29
C PHE A 59 -13.57 7.37 5.95
N ASP A 60 -14.47 6.85 6.78
CA ASP A 60 -15.37 7.63 7.62
C ASP A 60 -14.67 8.08 8.94
N PRO A 61 -14.89 9.31 9.42
CA PRO A 61 -15.33 10.50 8.67
C PRO A 61 -14.16 11.17 7.96
N ASP A 62 -14.40 11.60 6.72
CA ASP A 62 -13.60 12.54 5.91
C ASP A 62 -12.08 12.31 5.88
N MET A 63 -11.64 11.04 5.87
CA MET A 63 -10.23 10.71 5.74
C MET A 63 -9.96 10.00 4.41
N TYR A 64 -8.94 10.47 3.69
CA TYR A 64 -8.53 9.90 2.41
C TYR A 64 -7.08 9.46 2.51
N LEU A 65 -6.80 8.26 2.02
CA LEU A 65 -5.47 7.69 1.94
C LEU A 65 -5.15 7.47 0.46
N GLU A 66 -4.18 8.21 -0.07
CA GLU A 66 -3.63 7.92 -1.40
C GLU A 66 -2.49 6.92 -1.27
N LEU A 67 -2.53 5.89 -2.11
CA LEU A 67 -1.48 4.90 -2.27
C LEU A 67 -0.92 5.00 -3.69
N THR A 68 0.40 5.04 -3.79
CA THR A 68 1.14 4.88 -5.05
C THR A 68 2.35 3.98 -4.84
N SER A 69 2.96 3.52 -5.92
CA SER A 69 4.17 2.70 -5.87
C SER A 69 5.34 3.41 -6.55
N SER A 70 6.53 3.26 -5.97
CA SER A 70 7.82 3.70 -6.50
C SER A 70 8.70 2.48 -6.75
N SER A 71 9.38 2.43 -7.90
CA SER A 71 10.36 1.39 -8.22
C SER A 71 11.78 1.92 -8.04
N THR A 72 12.64 1.14 -7.39
CA THR A 72 14.05 1.50 -7.15
C THR A 72 14.98 0.35 -7.48
N VAL A 73 16.00 0.62 -8.30
CA VAL A 73 17.05 -0.36 -8.58
C VAL A 73 17.92 -0.53 -7.33
N ALA A 74 18.01 -1.76 -6.82
CA ALA A 74 18.94 -2.13 -5.76
C ALA A 74 19.77 -3.35 -6.18
N GLN A 75 20.97 -3.50 -5.58
CA GLN A 75 21.85 -4.66 -5.78
C GLN A 75 22.15 -5.05 -7.24
N GLY A 76 22.26 -4.06 -8.14
CA GLY A 76 22.98 -4.25 -9.40
C GLY A 76 22.16 -4.68 -10.62
N ARG A 77 20.82 -4.74 -10.55
CA ARG A 77 19.89 -4.59 -11.71
C ARG A 77 18.41 -4.81 -11.40
N ASP A 78 18.08 -5.41 -10.26
CA ASP A 78 16.68 -5.71 -9.94
C ASP A 78 15.98 -4.44 -9.43
N ASP A 79 14.80 -4.21 -10.00
CA ASP A 79 13.87 -3.17 -9.55
C ASP A 79 13.10 -3.69 -8.35
N PHE A 80 12.99 -2.89 -7.29
CA PHE A 80 12.20 -3.21 -6.10
C PHE A 80 11.10 -2.19 -5.90
N GLY A 81 9.87 -2.68 -5.76
CA GLY A 81 8.69 -1.87 -5.53
C GLY A 81 8.53 -1.51 -4.05
N THR A 82 8.34 -0.23 -3.79
CA THR A 82 7.97 0.34 -2.49
C THR A 82 6.67 1.11 -2.61
N ILE A 83 5.97 1.30 -1.50
CA ILE A 83 4.76 2.11 -1.50
C ILE A 83 4.97 3.49 -0.88
N ASN A 84 4.24 4.45 -1.44
CA ASN A 84 4.04 5.76 -0.85
C ASN A 84 2.61 5.84 -0.32
N VAL A 85 2.47 6.33 0.90
CA VAL A 85 1.20 6.50 1.59
C VAL A 85 1.04 7.96 1.97
N GLU A 86 0.02 8.60 1.43
CA GLU A 86 -0.29 10.00 1.72
C GLU A 86 -1.67 10.11 2.39
N VAL A 87 -1.70 10.77 3.55
CA VAL A 87 -2.97 11.14 4.22
C VAL A 87 -3.37 12.52 3.72
N LEU A 88 -4.53 12.60 3.06
CA LEU A 88 -5.03 13.83 2.48
C LEU A 88 -6.01 14.51 3.44
N ALA A 89 -5.83 15.82 3.66
CA ALA A 89 -6.65 16.63 4.57
C ALA A 89 -8.03 17.04 4.00
N GLY A 90 -8.42 16.49 2.85
CA GLY A 90 -9.68 16.76 2.16
C GLY A 90 -9.86 15.80 1.00
N ALA A 91 -10.96 15.92 0.25
CA ALA A 91 -11.15 15.14 -0.98
C ALA A 91 -9.90 15.28 -1.84
N ALA A 92 -9.31 14.15 -2.24
CA ALA A 92 -8.13 14.14 -3.11
C ALA A 92 -8.36 15.13 -4.25
N VAL A 93 -7.38 16.02 -4.49
CA VAL A 93 -7.44 16.93 -5.65
C VAL A 93 -7.64 16.04 -6.85
N GLU A 94 -8.87 16.03 -7.37
CA GLU A 94 -9.23 15.19 -8.50
C GLU A 94 -8.31 15.61 -9.63
N SER A 95 -7.28 14.80 -9.88
CA SER A 95 -6.63 14.81 -11.18
C SER A 95 -7.75 14.76 -12.22
N MET A 96 -7.58 15.40 -13.38
CA MET A 96 -8.60 15.42 -14.46
C MET A 96 -8.98 14.03 -15.02
N CYS A 97 -8.61 12.95 -14.33
CA CYS A 97 -8.92 11.57 -14.62
C CYS A 97 -10.29 11.17 -14.06
N GLU A 98 -11.02 10.37 -14.83
CA GLU A 98 -12.24 9.73 -14.35
C GLU A 98 -11.91 8.56 -13.41
N TRP A 99 -12.64 8.45 -12.31
CA TRP A 99 -12.43 7.44 -11.28
C TRP A 99 -13.50 6.34 -11.31
N GLU A 100 -13.11 5.13 -10.98
CA GLU A 100 -14.00 4.00 -10.72
C GLU A 100 -14.01 3.71 -9.21
N ASN A 101 -15.22 3.53 -8.64
CA ASN A 101 -15.38 3.11 -7.26
C ASN A 101 -15.51 1.58 -7.19
N LEU A 102 -14.50 0.92 -6.65
CA LEU A 102 -14.61 -0.48 -6.27
C LEU A 102 -15.52 -0.58 -5.04
N GLN A 103 -16.66 -1.25 -5.23
CA GLN A 103 -17.70 -1.36 -4.21
C GLN A 103 -17.35 -2.42 -3.18
N PHE A 104 -17.70 -2.17 -1.91
CA PHE A 104 -17.60 -3.16 -0.85
C PHE A 104 -19.00 -3.63 -0.45
N PRO A 105 -19.25 -4.95 -0.39
CA PRO A 105 -20.58 -5.47 -0.09
C PRO A 105 -20.99 -5.30 1.38
N GLU A 106 -20.05 -4.96 2.26
CA GLU A 106 -20.25 -4.95 3.72
C GLU A 106 -19.46 -3.83 4.41
N VAL A 107 -19.73 -3.66 5.71
CA VAL A 107 -19.08 -2.65 6.55
C VAL A 107 -17.67 -3.12 6.93
N LEU A 108 -16.65 -2.48 6.36
CA LEU A 108 -15.25 -2.81 6.58
C LEU A 108 -14.63 -1.90 7.65
N VAL A 109 -14.72 -2.28 8.92
CA VAL A 109 -14.07 -1.54 10.03
C VAL A 109 -12.64 -2.02 10.22
N VAL A 110 -11.67 -1.13 10.08
CA VAL A 110 -10.24 -1.45 10.23
C VAL A 110 -9.94 -1.78 11.70
N VAL A 111 -9.41 -2.98 11.95
CA VAL A 111 -8.91 -3.37 13.28
C VAL A 111 -7.39 -3.23 13.37
N ARG A 112 -6.70 -3.43 12.24
CA ARG A 112 -5.24 -3.40 12.18
C ARG A 112 -4.77 -2.92 10.81
N ALA A 113 -3.72 -2.11 10.80
CA ALA A 113 -2.95 -1.79 9.61
C ALA A 113 -1.57 -2.47 9.73
N GLU A 114 -1.08 -3.01 8.62
CA GLU A 114 0.16 -3.75 8.54
C GLU A 114 0.94 -3.34 7.30
N ILE A 115 2.26 -3.39 7.39
CA ILE A 115 3.18 -3.27 6.27
C ILE A 115 3.36 -4.66 5.67
N VAL A 116 3.23 -4.76 4.36
CA VAL A 116 3.59 -5.95 3.58
C VAL A 116 5.06 -5.83 3.23
N ARG A 117 5.90 -6.64 3.89
CA ARG A 117 7.35 -6.51 3.83
C ARG A 117 7.99 -7.72 3.18
N TRP A 118 8.74 -7.50 2.11
CA TRP A 118 9.61 -8.50 1.52
C TRP A 118 11.00 -8.44 2.14
N GLN A 119 11.65 -9.60 2.28
CA GLN A 119 13.02 -9.70 2.75
C GLN A 119 13.78 -10.81 2.01
N GLY A 120 14.90 -10.45 1.39
CA GLY A 120 15.75 -11.39 0.66
C GLY A 120 17.08 -10.76 0.26
N GLY A 121 18.13 -11.56 0.11
CA GLY A 121 19.44 -11.06 -0.38
C GLY A 121 20.08 -9.95 0.45
N GLY A 122 19.76 -9.82 1.75
CA GLY A 122 20.24 -8.70 2.58
C GLY A 122 19.52 -7.37 2.34
N LEU A 123 18.37 -7.40 1.66
CA LEU A 123 17.49 -6.28 1.41
C LEU A 123 16.15 -6.50 2.12
N ILE A 124 15.61 -5.44 2.72
CA ILE A 124 14.25 -5.39 3.28
C ILE A 124 13.49 -4.32 2.52
N VAL A 125 12.26 -4.62 2.09
CA VAL A 125 11.44 -3.69 1.30
C VAL A 125 10.03 -3.64 1.87
N ASP A 126 9.58 -2.44 2.21
CA ASP A 126 8.17 -2.18 2.55
C ASP A 126 7.36 -2.01 1.25
N SER A 127 6.96 -3.13 0.70
CA SER A 127 6.35 -3.24 -0.63
C SER A 127 4.84 -3.03 -0.64
N GLY A 128 4.19 -2.88 0.51
CA GLY A 128 2.73 -2.75 0.52
C GLY A 128 2.14 -2.41 1.87
N ILE A 129 0.82 -2.19 1.86
CA ILE A 129 0.00 -1.99 3.05
C ILE A 129 -1.14 -3.01 3.03
N ARG A 130 -1.44 -3.57 4.20
CA ARG A 130 -2.58 -4.45 4.43
C ARG A 130 -3.44 -3.90 5.55
N LEU A 131 -4.75 -3.88 5.33
CA LEU A 131 -5.75 -3.55 6.32
C LEU A 131 -6.48 -4.84 6.69
N GLN A 132 -6.55 -5.12 7.98
CA GLN A 132 -7.40 -6.18 8.52
C GLN A 132 -8.70 -5.58 9.02
N PHE A 133 -9.80 -6.24 8.72
CA PHE A 133 -11.14 -5.82 9.14
C PHE A 133 -11.70 -6.75 10.22
N ALA A 134 -12.68 -6.25 10.99
CA ALA A 134 -13.23 -6.95 12.16
C ALA A 134 -13.82 -8.34 11.88
N HIS A 135 -14.24 -8.61 10.65
CA HIS A 135 -14.81 -9.88 10.19
C HIS A 135 -13.75 -10.82 9.59
N GLY A 136 -12.46 -10.52 9.76
CA GLY A 136 -11.35 -11.38 9.33
C GLY A 136 -10.97 -11.26 7.86
N ARG A 137 -11.65 -10.43 7.06
CA ARG A 137 -11.20 -10.13 5.69
C ARG A 137 -10.08 -9.10 5.68
N THR A 138 -9.39 -9.03 4.55
CA THR A 138 -8.23 -8.14 4.39
C THR A 138 -8.29 -7.41 3.06
N PHE A 139 -7.95 -6.13 3.07
CA PHE A 139 -7.58 -5.40 1.87
C PHE A 139 -6.05 -5.30 1.85
N SER A 140 -5.42 -5.46 0.69
CA SER A 140 -4.01 -5.10 0.52
C SER A 140 -3.74 -4.38 -0.78
N ALA A 141 -2.79 -3.44 -0.74
CA ALA A 141 -2.19 -2.84 -1.93
C ALA A 141 -0.69 -3.07 -1.84
N VAL A 142 -0.15 -3.82 -2.80
CA VAL A 142 1.27 -4.25 -2.80
C VAL A 142 1.86 -3.94 -4.16
N SER A 143 3.12 -3.52 -4.21
CA SER A 143 3.84 -3.30 -5.46
C SER A 143 3.84 -4.57 -6.32
N SER A 144 3.50 -4.42 -7.60
CA SER A 144 3.51 -5.53 -8.55
C SER A 144 4.87 -5.67 -9.25
N ASP A 145 4.98 -6.69 -10.09
CA ASP A 145 6.08 -6.90 -11.03
C ASP A 145 6.14 -5.87 -12.17
N VAL A 146 5.08 -5.06 -12.31
CA VAL A 146 5.04 -3.92 -13.25
C VAL A 146 5.54 -2.66 -12.51
N PRO A 147 6.60 -2.00 -13.01
CA PRO A 147 7.18 -0.83 -12.33
C PRO A 147 6.17 0.27 -12.02
N GLY A 148 6.13 0.65 -10.73
CA GLY A 148 5.25 1.71 -10.21
C GLY A 148 3.77 1.35 -10.10
N ALA A 149 3.37 0.12 -10.46
CA ALA A 149 2.01 -0.35 -10.28
C ALA A 149 1.84 -1.04 -8.93
N LEU A 150 0.59 -1.01 -8.46
CA LEU A 150 0.07 -1.73 -7.30
C LEU A 150 -0.86 -2.83 -7.80
N LEU A 151 -0.80 -3.97 -7.12
CA LEU A 151 -1.78 -5.04 -7.17
C LEU A 151 -2.61 -4.96 -5.89
N LEU A 152 -3.92 -4.81 -6.06
CA LEU A 152 -4.90 -4.79 -4.99
C LEU A 152 -5.47 -6.19 -4.80
N THR A 153 -5.58 -6.59 -3.53
CA THR A 153 -6.38 -7.74 -3.13
C THR A 153 -7.58 -7.21 -2.37
N MET A 154 -8.75 -7.41 -2.95
CA MET A 154 -10.00 -6.95 -2.36
C MET A 154 -10.42 -7.88 -1.20
N PRO A 155 -11.25 -7.41 -0.25
CA PRO A 155 -11.64 -8.17 0.95
C PRO A 155 -12.19 -9.58 0.67
N GLU A 156 -12.89 -9.76 -0.44
CA GLU A 156 -13.50 -11.02 -0.90
C GLU A 156 -12.56 -11.91 -1.73
N GLU A 157 -11.38 -11.40 -2.09
CA GLU A 157 -10.42 -12.11 -2.94
C GLU A 157 -9.42 -12.90 -2.09
N ALA A 158 -8.99 -14.04 -2.63
CA ALA A 158 -7.78 -14.68 -2.13
C ALA A 158 -6.56 -13.84 -2.50
N ALA A 159 -5.57 -13.79 -1.61
CA ALA A 159 -4.28 -13.19 -1.93
C ALA A 159 -3.67 -13.87 -3.17
N PRO A 160 -3.05 -13.11 -4.09
CA PRO A 160 -2.42 -13.69 -5.26
C PRO A 160 -1.25 -14.59 -4.84
N THR A 161 -0.88 -15.52 -5.70
CA THR A 161 0.30 -16.38 -5.48
C THR A 161 1.61 -15.59 -5.56
N SER A 162 1.60 -14.44 -6.23
CA SER A 162 2.73 -13.54 -6.39
C SER A 162 2.25 -12.09 -6.48
N TRP A 163 3.05 -11.19 -5.92
CA TRP A 163 2.99 -9.75 -6.19
C TRP A 163 4.13 -9.42 -7.15
N GLN A 164 5.15 -8.68 -6.70
CA GLN A 164 6.43 -8.61 -7.40
C GLN A 164 7.24 -9.91 -7.24
N PHE A 165 7.25 -10.47 -6.03
CA PHE A 165 7.87 -11.75 -5.69
C PHE A 165 6.79 -12.76 -5.24
N PRO A 166 7.11 -14.05 -5.07
CA PRO A 166 6.19 -15.03 -4.51
C PRO A 166 5.60 -14.56 -3.17
N ALA A 167 4.29 -14.71 -2.98
CA ALA A 167 3.60 -14.19 -1.80
C ALA A 167 4.10 -14.81 -0.48
N SER A 168 4.67 -16.02 -0.54
CA SER A 168 5.31 -16.71 0.60
C SER A 168 6.57 -16.03 1.12
N GLU A 169 7.18 -15.12 0.35
CA GLU A 169 8.38 -14.38 0.73
C GLU A 169 8.07 -13.08 1.49
N TYR A 170 6.80 -12.75 1.67
CA TYR A 170 6.37 -11.55 2.36
C TYR A 170 5.94 -11.87 3.80
N SER A 171 6.24 -10.93 4.67
CA SER A 171 5.77 -10.89 6.06
C SER A 171 4.84 -9.71 6.25
N PHE A 172 3.96 -9.80 7.26
CA PHE A 172 3.03 -8.73 7.62
C PHE A 172 3.42 -8.15 8.97
N VAL A 173 3.94 -6.93 8.95
CA VAL A 173 4.45 -6.24 10.14
C VAL A 173 3.39 -5.28 10.64
N ALA A 174 2.98 -5.40 11.90
CA ALA A 174 2.02 -4.48 12.50
C ALA A 174 2.55 -3.04 12.48
N ILE A 175 1.68 -2.09 12.14
CA ILE A 175 1.94 -0.68 12.44
C ILE A 175 1.44 -0.43 13.87
N GLU A 176 2.34 -0.04 14.76
CA GLU A 176 2.05 0.21 16.19
C GLU A 176 1.63 1.64 16.48
#